data_AF-A0A2E3BR97-F1
#
_entry.id   AF-A0A2E3BR97-F1
#
_cell.length_a   1.000
_cell.length_b   1.000
_cell.length_c   1.000
_cell.angle_alpha   90.00
_cell.angle_beta   90.00
_cell.angle_gamma   90.00
#
_symmetry.space_group_name_H-M   'P 1'
#
loop_
_entity.id
_entity.type
_entity.pdbx_description
1 polymer ?
#
loop_
_entity_poly.entity_id
_entity_poly.type
_entity_poly.pdbx_seq_one_letter_code
_entity_poly.pdbx_strand_id
1 'polypeptide(L)'
;MDLNQLINDLIEVSKSGTRVPGFRGKTMIDADRLGILLSELQNSMPSGMQEAQTIITQKDSIISQAQMEASRILDDARNTSAQMSTEASVEQEEKVSDSEVLKVANNRGEEIVATASGEAQTLVTSAQDEVQTVIQDAQRRAYALMNDAENQAAELRQGADRYSMEVLSSIEEQLSNQLGQVRRGLDALNVTQTPNRIQNNVPEPSNSL
;
A
#
# COMPACT_ATOMS: atom_id res chain seq x y z
N MET A 1 9.57 -75.63 61.66
CA MET A 1 11.00 -75.55 61.32
C MET A 1 11.18 -74.37 60.37
N ASP A 2 12.22 -73.57 60.55
CA ASP A 2 12.54 -72.52 59.56
C ASP A 2 12.95 -73.20 58.24
N LEU A 3 12.64 -72.59 57.09
CA LEU A 3 13.01 -73.10 55.77
C LEU A 3 14.52 -73.38 55.69
N ASN A 4 15.33 -72.52 56.34
CA ASN A 4 16.77 -72.70 56.45
C ASN A 4 17.16 -73.94 57.26
N GLN A 5 16.42 -74.27 58.33
CA GLN A 5 16.64 -75.49 59.10
C GLN A 5 16.27 -76.72 58.28
N LEU A 6 15.15 -76.68 57.54
CA LEU A 6 14.72 -77.79 56.71
C LEU A 6 15.70 -78.09 55.56
N ILE A 7 16.25 -77.03 54.95
CA ILE A 7 17.32 -77.12 53.95
C ILE A 7 18.59 -77.71 54.59
N ASN A 8 18.97 -77.27 55.79
CA ASN A 8 20.14 -77.80 56.49
C ASN A 8 19.96 -79.28 56.88
N ASP A 9 18.78 -79.69 57.32
CA ASP A 9 18.44 -81.06 57.67
C ASP A 9 18.43 -81.96 56.41
N LEU A 10 17.95 -81.45 55.27
CA LEU A 10 18.05 -82.14 53.97
C LEU A 10 19.51 -82.32 53.53
N ILE A 11 20.35 -81.31 53.76
CA ILE A 11 21.80 -81.38 53.50
C ILE A 11 22.46 -82.39 54.44
N GLU A 12 22.04 -82.49 55.69
CA GLU A 12 22.58 -83.44 56.66
C GLU A 12 22.16 -84.88 56.35
N VAL A 13 20.91 -85.12 55.95
CA VAL A 13 20.43 -86.43 55.48
C VAL A 13 21.18 -86.87 54.22
N SER A 14 21.50 -85.94 53.32
CA SER A 14 22.35 -86.20 52.14
C SER A 14 23.78 -86.63 52.52
N LYS A 15 24.34 -86.06 53.60
CA LYS A 15 25.70 -86.35 54.08
C LYS A 15 25.82 -87.58 54.98
N SER A 16 24.77 -87.91 55.74
CA SER A 16 24.73 -88.99 56.74
C SER A 16 24.29 -90.35 56.20
N GLY A 17 23.87 -90.42 54.93
CA GLY A 17 23.46 -91.68 54.33
C GLY A 17 24.59 -92.71 54.27
N THR A 18 24.23 -93.99 54.38
CA THR A 18 25.18 -95.09 54.42
C THR A 18 25.73 -95.34 53.01
N ARG A 19 27.05 -95.29 52.83
CA ARG A 19 27.68 -95.59 51.53
C ARG A 19 27.58 -97.09 51.26
N VAL A 20 26.96 -97.46 50.15
CA VAL A 20 26.63 -98.86 49.86
C VAL A 20 27.86 -99.58 49.28
N PRO A 21 28.35 -100.66 49.90
CA PRO A 21 29.48 -101.41 49.37
C PRO A 21 29.18 -101.96 47.96
N GLY A 22 30.13 -101.82 47.03
CA GLY A 22 29.98 -102.26 45.63
C GLY A 22 29.43 -101.20 44.67
N PHE A 23 28.78 -100.15 45.16
CA PHE A 23 28.26 -99.04 44.35
C PHE A 23 29.08 -97.77 44.59
N ARG A 24 30.21 -97.62 43.87
CA ARG A 24 31.10 -96.46 44.00
C ARG A 24 30.33 -95.15 43.76
N GLY A 25 30.39 -94.25 44.74
CA GLY A 25 29.79 -92.91 44.67
C GLY A 25 28.29 -92.82 44.98
N LYS A 26 27.62 -93.93 45.31
CA LYS A 26 26.20 -93.92 45.71
C LYS A 26 26.06 -94.00 47.22
N THR A 27 25.21 -93.14 47.75
CA THR A 27 24.83 -93.10 49.16
C THR A 27 23.39 -93.59 49.27
N MET A 28 23.13 -94.57 50.14
CA MET A 28 21.78 -95.02 50.45
C MET A 28 21.19 -94.04 51.45
N ILE A 29 20.06 -93.46 51.08
CA ILE A 29 19.30 -92.50 51.85
C ILE A 29 17.93 -93.12 52.10
N ASP A 30 17.40 -92.91 53.29
CA ASP A 30 16.03 -93.27 53.62
C ASP A 30 15.05 -92.46 52.76
N ALA A 31 14.36 -93.14 51.85
CA ALA A 31 13.44 -92.53 50.90
C ALA A 31 12.20 -91.95 51.60
N ASP A 32 11.76 -92.55 52.70
CA ASP A 32 10.60 -92.08 53.47
C ASP A 32 10.97 -90.78 54.19
N ARG A 33 12.15 -90.75 54.82
CA ARG A 33 12.65 -89.53 55.48
C ARG A 33 12.93 -88.39 54.50
N LEU A 34 13.48 -88.68 53.33
CA LEU A 34 13.70 -87.70 52.27
C LEU A 34 12.36 -87.17 51.72
N GLY A 35 11.37 -88.04 51.55
CA GLY A 35 10.02 -87.68 51.10
C GLY A 35 9.32 -86.73 52.08
N ILE A 36 9.43 -86.98 53.38
CA ILE A 36 8.89 -86.10 54.43
C ILE A 36 9.54 -84.72 54.36
N LEU A 37 10.88 -84.65 54.32
CA LEU A 37 11.59 -83.36 54.24
C LEU A 37 11.29 -82.60 52.94
N LEU A 38 11.17 -83.28 51.80
CA LEU A 38 10.81 -82.63 50.53
C LEU A 38 9.37 -82.10 50.56
N SER A 39 8.45 -82.84 51.18
CA SER A 39 7.05 -82.45 51.35
C SER A 39 6.93 -81.28 52.32
N GLU A 40 7.68 -81.28 53.42
CA GLU A 40 7.79 -80.15 54.34
C GLU A 40 8.45 -78.94 53.67
N LEU A 41 9.44 -79.14 52.78
CA LEU A 41 10.04 -78.04 52.01
C LEU A 41 9.03 -77.42 51.06
N GLN A 42 8.27 -78.25 50.35
CA GLN A 42 7.17 -77.82 49.47
C GLN A 42 6.04 -77.13 50.24
N ASN A 43 5.72 -77.59 51.45
CA ASN A 43 4.74 -76.95 52.34
C ASN A 43 5.29 -75.68 53.02
N SER A 44 6.62 -75.57 53.11
CA SER A 44 7.33 -74.42 53.67
C SER A 44 7.70 -73.36 52.63
N MET A 45 7.39 -73.59 51.33
CA MET A 45 7.32 -72.52 50.33
C MET A 45 6.48 -71.39 50.96
N PRO A 46 7.11 -70.27 51.35
CA PRO A 46 6.53 -69.40 52.36
C PRO A 46 5.22 -68.82 51.84
N SER A 47 4.18 -68.83 52.66
CA SER A 47 2.95 -68.07 52.42
C SER A 47 3.24 -66.61 52.01
N GLY A 48 4.32 -66.03 52.56
CA GLY A 48 4.79 -64.69 52.21
C GLY A 48 5.22 -64.51 50.74
N MET A 49 5.70 -65.54 50.03
CA MET A 49 6.01 -65.44 48.60
C MET A 49 4.75 -65.42 47.73
N GLN A 50 3.73 -66.20 48.10
CA GLN A 50 2.42 -66.18 47.43
C GLN A 50 1.67 -64.88 47.71
N GLU A 51 1.77 -64.38 48.94
CA GLU A 51 1.25 -63.08 49.35
C GLU A 51 1.94 -61.95 48.60
N ALA A 52 3.27 -61.95 48.49
CA ALA A 52 4.02 -60.97 47.71
C ALA A 52 3.62 -60.97 46.23
N GLN A 53 3.46 -62.14 45.61
CA GLN A 53 2.99 -62.24 44.23
C GLN A 53 1.58 -61.68 44.06
N THR A 54 0.69 -61.93 45.02
CA THR A 54 -0.68 -61.40 45.03
C THR A 54 -0.67 -59.88 45.18
N ILE A 55 0.16 -59.33 46.07
CA ILE A 55 0.34 -57.89 46.26
C ILE A 55 0.87 -57.23 44.98
N ILE A 56 1.83 -57.86 44.28
CA ILE A 56 2.34 -57.36 43.00
C ILE A 56 1.23 -57.32 41.96
N THR A 57 0.48 -58.41 41.78
CA THR A 57 -0.64 -58.45 40.83
C THR A 57 -1.74 -57.45 41.18
N GLN A 58 -2.07 -57.29 42.47
CA GLN A 58 -3.03 -56.29 42.93
C GLN A 58 -2.52 -54.87 42.66
N LYS A 59 -1.24 -54.58 42.93
CA LYS A 59 -0.60 -53.30 42.64
C LYS A 59 -0.65 -53.01 41.13
N ASP A 60 -0.31 -53.97 40.28
CA ASP A 60 -0.33 -53.80 38.83
C ASP A 60 -1.76 -53.50 38.34
N SER A 61 -2.77 -54.18 38.91
CA SER A 61 -4.18 -53.89 38.65
C SER A 61 -4.57 -52.49 39.10
N ILE A 62 -4.15 -52.05 40.29
CA ILE A 62 -4.43 -50.70 40.81
C ILE A 62 -3.78 -49.63 39.93
N ILE A 63 -2.54 -49.83 39.51
CA ILE A 63 -1.82 -48.89 38.63
C ILE A 63 -2.54 -48.79 37.28
N SER A 64 -2.91 -49.93 36.69
CA SER A 64 -3.65 -49.98 35.43
C SER A 64 -5.00 -49.25 35.54
N GLN A 65 -5.76 -49.50 36.61
CA GLN A 65 -7.02 -48.80 36.88
C GLN A 65 -6.83 -47.29 37.07
N ALA A 66 -5.81 -46.89 37.85
CA ALA A 66 -5.50 -45.48 38.06
C ALA A 66 -5.07 -44.77 36.75
N GLN A 67 -4.31 -45.46 35.90
CA GLN A 67 -3.90 -44.93 34.59
C GLN A 67 -5.12 -44.79 33.65
N MET A 68 -6.00 -45.78 33.60
CA MET A 68 -7.23 -45.70 32.81
C MET A 68 -8.14 -44.55 33.28
N GLU A 69 -8.31 -44.39 34.58
CA GLU A 69 -9.12 -43.31 35.14
C GLU A 69 -8.48 -41.93 34.90
N ALA A 70 -7.16 -41.81 35.03
CA ALA A 70 -6.45 -40.58 34.70
C ALA A 70 -6.59 -40.20 33.22
N SER A 71 -6.48 -41.17 32.31
CA SER A 71 -6.73 -40.95 30.88
C SER A 71 -8.16 -40.50 30.61
N ARG A 72 -9.14 -41.15 31.27
CA ARG A 72 -10.54 -40.77 31.16
C ARG A 72 -10.79 -39.34 31.60
N ILE A 73 -10.26 -38.94 32.76
CA ILE A 73 -10.40 -37.57 33.29
C ILE A 73 -9.76 -36.55 32.33
N LEU A 74 -8.60 -36.86 31.76
CA LEU A 74 -7.93 -35.99 30.80
C LEU A 74 -8.74 -35.82 29.50
N ASP A 75 -9.31 -36.90 28.99
CA ASP A 75 -10.12 -36.86 27.77
C ASP A 75 -11.43 -36.09 28.03
N ASP A 76 -12.10 -36.32 29.16
CA ASP A 76 -13.30 -35.59 29.56
C ASP A 76 -13.00 -34.09 29.76
N ALA A 77 -11.89 -33.75 30.41
CA ALA A 77 -11.47 -32.36 30.60
C ALA A 77 -11.15 -31.68 29.26
N ARG A 78 -10.47 -32.38 28.34
CA ARG A 78 -10.17 -31.87 26.99
C ARG A 78 -11.44 -31.65 26.18
N ASN A 79 -12.36 -32.60 26.20
CA ASN A 79 -13.64 -32.51 25.50
C ASN A 79 -14.46 -31.34 26.04
N THR A 80 -14.56 -31.22 27.37
CA THR A 80 -15.26 -30.11 28.02
C THR A 80 -14.60 -28.78 27.68
N SER A 81 -13.26 -28.69 27.69
CA SER A 81 -12.54 -27.47 27.32
C SER A 81 -12.74 -27.10 25.86
N ALA A 82 -12.73 -28.08 24.95
CA ALA A 82 -12.97 -27.84 23.53
C ALA A 82 -14.41 -27.36 23.29
N GLN A 83 -15.37 -27.96 23.99
CA GLN A 83 -16.77 -27.56 23.95
C GLN A 83 -16.95 -26.13 24.50
N MET A 84 -16.42 -25.83 25.68
CA MET A 84 -16.46 -24.48 26.26
C MET A 84 -15.81 -23.44 25.34
N SER A 85 -14.67 -23.75 24.71
CA SER A 85 -14.03 -22.84 23.76
C SER A 85 -14.87 -22.62 22.51
N THR A 86 -15.56 -23.65 22.04
CA THR A 86 -16.44 -23.55 20.87
C THR A 86 -17.67 -22.70 21.20
N GLU A 87 -18.34 -22.98 22.31
CA GLU A 87 -19.50 -22.23 22.80
C GLU A 87 -19.14 -20.75 23.05
N ALA A 88 -18.01 -20.47 23.72
CA ALA A 88 -17.55 -19.11 23.96
C ALA A 88 -17.22 -18.37 22.65
N SER A 89 -16.65 -19.04 21.65
CA SER A 89 -16.37 -18.44 20.34
C SER A 89 -17.66 -18.06 19.60
N VAL A 90 -18.67 -18.95 19.63
CA VAL A 90 -19.97 -18.69 18.99
C VAL A 90 -20.68 -17.53 19.68
N GLU A 91 -20.74 -17.53 21.02
CA GLU A 91 -21.35 -16.45 21.79
C GLU A 91 -20.63 -15.11 21.59
N GLN A 92 -19.30 -15.13 21.48
CA GLN A 92 -18.52 -13.93 21.19
C GLN A 92 -18.80 -13.39 19.78
N GLU A 93 -18.90 -14.27 18.77
CA GLU A 93 -19.21 -13.86 17.41
C GLU A 93 -20.62 -13.25 17.31
N GLU A 94 -21.61 -13.83 18.01
CA GLU A 94 -22.96 -13.29 18.12
C GLU A 94 -22.96 -11.90 18.79
N LYS A 95 -22.29 -11.75 19.95
CA LYS A 95 -22.20 -10.45 20.67
C LYS A 95 -21.45 -9.38 19.89
N VAL A 96 -20.45 -9.75 19.08
CA VAL A 96 -19.73 -8.80 18.23
C VAL A 96 -20.59 -8.41 17.04
N SER A 97 -21.27 -9.35 16.39
CA SER A 97 -22.20 -9.09 15.29
C SER A 97 -23.34 -8.16 15.72
N ASP A 98 -23.89 -8.38 16.93
CA ASP A 98 -24.95 -7.54 17.51
C ASP A 98 -24.41 -6.29 18.22
N SER A 99 -23.09 -6.08 18.23
CA SER A 99 -22.51 -4.93 18.89
C SER A 99 -23.03 -3.65 18.24
N GLU A 100 -23.79 -2.88 19.02
CA GLU A 100 -24.26 -1.54 18.64
C GLU A 100 -23.09 -0.66 18.16
N VAL A 101 -21.87 -0.93 18.62
CA VAL A 101 -20.65 -0.24 18.19
C VAL A 101 -20.38 -0.44 16.70
N LEU A 102 -20.46 -1.66 16.16
CA LEU A 102 -20.26 -1.89 14.72
C LEU A 102 -21.36 -1.23 13.89
N LYS A 103 -22.60 -1.32 14.36
CA LYS A 103 -23.75 -0.69 13.68
C LYS A 103 -23.62 0.83 13.65
N VAL A 104 -23.29 1.45 14.78
CA VAL A 104 -23.05 2.89 14.90
C VAL A 104 -21.84 3.31 14.06
N ALA A 105 -20.75 2.54 14.09
CA ALA A 105 -19.56 2.81 13.28
C ALA A 105 -19.86 2.77 11.78
N ASN A 106 -20.60 1.77 11.30
CA ASN A 106 -21.02 1.67 9.91
C ASN A 106 -21.93 2.84 9.50
N ASN A 107 -22.97 3.13 10.29
CA ASN A 107 -23.88 4.26 10.02
C ASN A 107 -23.11 5.59 10.00
N ARG A 108 -22.18 5.78 10.93
CA ARG A 108 -21.35 7.00 10.98
C ARG A 108 -20.41 7.08 9.78
N GLY A 109 -19.86 5.94 9.33
CA GLY A 109 -19.05 5.86 8.12
C GLY A 109 -19.84 6.26 6.88
N GLU A 110 -21.05 5.73 6.71
CA GLU A 110 -21.95 6.10 5.62
C GLU A 110 -22.30 7.59 5.63
N GLU A 111 -22.61 8.15 6.81
CA GLU A 111 -22.90 9.58 6.98
C GLU A 111 -21.72 10.48 6.59
N ILE A 112 -20.49 10.10 6.99
CA ILE A 112 -19.27 10.83 6.64
C ILE A 112 -19.07 10.83 5.12
N VAL A 113 -19.23 9.68 4.46
CA VAL A 113 -19.09 9.56 3.01
C VAL A 113 -20.16 10.39 2.29
N ALA A 114 -21.41 10.32 2.75
CA ALA A 114 -22.50 11.11 2.19
C ALA A 114 -22.22 12.61 2.33
N THR A 115 -21.82 13.07 3.51
CA THR A 115 -21.48 14.47 3.78
C THR A 115 -20.32 14.94 2.92
N ALA A 116 -19.21 14.19 2.90
CA ALA A 116 -18.04 14.52 2.10
C ALA A 116 -18.37 14.57 0.60
N SER A 117 -19.20 13.64 0.10
CA SER A 117 -19.62 13.64 -1.30
C SER A 117 -20.50 14.86 -1.65
N GLY A 118 -21.39 15.28 -0.73
CA GLY A 118 -22.22 16.47 -0.91
C GLY A 118 -21.40 17.77 -0.89
N GLU A 119 -20.43 17.87 0.03
CA GLU A 119 -19.50 19.01 0.08
C GLU A 119 -18.63 19.08 -1.17
N ALA A 120 -18.07 17.96 -1.61
CA ALA A 120 -17.28 17.88 -2.83
C ALA A 120 -18.10 18.29 -4.07
N GLN A 121 -19.35 17.82 -4.18
CA GLN A 121 -20.23 18.21 -5.28
C GLN A 121 -20.51 19.72 -5.26
N THR A 122 -20.73 20.30 -4.08
CA THR A 122 -20.96 21.74 -3.93
C THR A 122 -19.72 22.54 -4.36
N LEU A 123 -18.53 22.11 -3.92
CA LEU A 123 -17.26 22.75 -4.29
C LEU A 123 -17.04 22.72 -5.80
N VAL A 124 -17.29 21.58 -6.45
CA VAL A 124 -17.15 21.43 -7.91
C VAL A 124 -18.10 22.36 -8.63
N THR A 125 -19.37 22.44 -8.22
CA THR A 125 -20.35 23.33 -8.84
C THR A 125 -19.93 24.80 -8.67
N SER A 126 -19.55 25.22 -7.46
CA SER A 126 -19.11 26.61 -7.22
C SER A 126 -17.86 26.96 -8.04
N ALA A 127 -16.89 26.05 -8.13
CA ALA A 127 -15.70 26.26 -8.96
C ALA A 127 -16.04 26.35 -10.45
N GLN A 128 -17.01 25.57 -10.94
CA GLN A 128 -17.48 25.66 -12.32
C GLN A 128 -18.15 27.01 -12.61
N ASP A 129 -18.98 27.51 -11.69
CA ASP A 129 -19.61 28.82 -11.81
C ASP A 129 -18.57 29.94 -11.82
N GLU A 130 -17.59 29.90 -10.92
CA GLU A 130 -16.49 30.86 -10.88
C GLU A 130 -15.70 30.87 -12.19
N VAL A 131 -15.29 29.69 -12.68
CA VAL A 131 -14.57 29.57 -13.97
C VAL A 131 -15.40 30.16 -15.11
N GLN A 132 -16.70 29.92 -15.14
CA GLN A 132 -17.58 30.46 -16.18
C GLN A 132 -17.63 31.99 -16.15
N THR A 133 -17.68 32.60 -14.96
CA THR A 133 -17.64 34.06 -14.81
C THR A 133 -16.29 34.65 -15.23
N VAL A 134 -15.18 34.01 -14.85
CA VAL A 134 -13.82 34.43 -15.22
C VAL A 134 -13.65 34.40 -16.74
N ILE A 135 -14.14 33.35 -17.41
CA ILE A 135 -14.08 33.25 -18.88
C ILE A 135 -14.90 34.37 -19.54
N GLN A 136 -16.11 34.64 -19.06
CA GLN A 136 -16.96 35.70 -19.61
C GLN A 136 -16.33 37.09 -19.43
N ASP A 137 -15.72 37.35 -18.28
CA ASP A 137 -15.00 38.59 -18.01
C ASP A 137 -13.75 38.73 -18.87
N ALA A 138 -12.97 37.66 -19.01
CA ALA A 138 -11.81 37.63 -19.88
C ALA A 138 -12.20 37.91 -21.34
N GLN A 139 -13.28 37.28 -21.83
CA GLN A 139 -13.81 37.52 -23.18
C GLN A 139 -14.24 38.97 -23.36
N ARG A 140 -15.02 39.55 -22.44
CA ARG A 140 -15.42 40.97 -22.50
C ARG A 140 -14.23 41.91 -22.57
N ARG A 141 -13.21 41.69 -21.72
CA ARG A 141 -11.99 42.50 -21.70
C ARG A 141 -11.20 42.35 -23.00
N ALA A 142 -11.10 41.13 -23.53
CA ALA A 142 -10.42 40.87 -24.80
C ALA A 142 -11.12 41.61 -25.96
N TYR A 143 -12.44 41.56 -26.04
CA TYR A 143 -13.20 42.30 -27.05
C TYR A 143 -13.01 43.82 -26.93
N ALA A 144 -13.06 44.36 -25.71
CA ALA A 144 -12.83 45.80 -25.49
C ALA A 144 -11.41 46.22 -25.92
N LEU A 145 -10.40 45.42 -25.57
CA LEU A 145 -9.02 45.67 -25.94
C LEU A 145 -8.80 45.60 -27.46
N MET A 146 -9.41 44.62 -28.15
CA MET A 146 -9.31 44.53 -29.61
C MET A 146 -9.95 45.75 -30.29
N ASN A 147 -11.12 46.17 -29.85
CA ASN A 147 -11.80 47.33 -30.42
C ASN A 147 -10.99 48.62 -30.18
N ASP A 148 -10.46 48.82 -28.97
CA ASP A 148 -9.59 49.96 -28.67
C ASP A 148 -8.32 49.96 -29.54
N ALA A 149 -7.67 48.81 -29.69
CA ALA A 149 -6.50 48.66 -30.56
C ALA A 149 -6.82 48.94 -32.04
N GLU A 150 -7.99 48.51 -32.53
CA GLU A 150 -8.45 48.80 -33.88
C GLU A 150 -8.69 50.29 -34.10
N ASN A 151 -9.32 50.98 -33.15
CA ASN A 151 -9.55 52.42 -33.21
C ASN A 151 -8.23 53.21 -33.21
N GLN A 152 -7.31 52.87 -32.30
CA GLN A 152 -5.98 53.49 -32.25
C GLN A 152 -5.18 53.24 -33.54
N ALA A 153 -5.26 52.04 -34.09
CA ALA A 153 -4.60 51.73 -35.36
C ALA A 153 -5.20 52.53 -36.52
N ALA A 154 -6.51 52.75 -36.55
CA ALA A 154 -7.17 53.57 -37.55
C ALA A 154 -6.78 55.05 -37.42
N GLU A 155 -6.77 55.60 -36.21
CA GLU A 155 -6.33 56.97 -35.93
C GLU A 155 -4.86 57.17 -36.32
N LEU A 156 -3.99 56.22 -35.98
CA LEU A 156 -2.57 56.28 -36.34
C LEU A 156 -2.36 56.27 -37.85
N ARG A 157 -3.07 55.41 -38.60
CA ARG A 157 -3.01 55.39 -40.06
C ARG A 157 -3.45 56.73 -40.66
N GLN A 158 -4.58 57.25 -40.20
CA GLN A 158 -5.09 58.54 -40.70
C GLN A 158 -4.13 59.69 -40.38
N GLY A 159 -3.53 59.69 -39.19
CA GLY A 159 -2.51 60.66 -38.79
C GLY A 159 -1.26 60.57 -39.67
N ALA A 160 -0.78 59.36 -39.94
CA ALA A 160 0.37 59.13 -40.82
C ALA A 160 0.11 59.56 -42.26
N ASP A 161 -1.10 59.29 -42.80
CA ASP A 161 -1.50 59.73 -44.13
C ASP A 161 -1.56 61.26 -44.21
N ARG A 162 -2.14 61.92 -43.20
CA ARG A 162 -2.19 63.38 -43.12
C ARG A 162 -0.79 63.99 -43.07
N TYR A 163 0.06 63.47 -42.20
CA TYR A 163 1.45 63.92 -42.09
C TYR A 163 2.20 63.75 -43.42
N SER A 164 2.02 62.61 -44.09
CA SER A 164 2.63 62.35 -45.39
C SER A 164 2.18 63.35 -46.45
N MET A 165 0.89 63.70 -46.50
CA MET A 165 0.37 64.73 -47.40
C MET A 165 0.95 66.12 -47.09
N GLU A 166 1.03 66.51 -45.81
CA GLU A 166 1.64 67.79 -45.41
C GLU A 166 3.10 67.88 -45.83
N VAL A 167 3.88 66.82 -45.59
CA VAL A 167 5.29 66.76 -46.00
C VAL A 167 5.43 66.82 -47.51
N LEU A 168 4.67 66.01 -48.26
CA LEU A 168 4.74 66.01 -49.73
C LEU A 168 4.32 67.36 -50.34
N SER A 169 3.28 68.00 -49.80
CA SER A 169 2.85 69.35 -50.23
C SER A 169 3.94 70.39 -49.98
N SER A 170 4.61 70.33 -48.83
CA SER A 170 5.73 71.24 -48.53
C SER A 170 6.91 71.05 -49.48
N ILE A 171 7.21 69.80 -49.89
CA ILE A 171 8.26 69.49 -50.87
C ILE A 171 7.85 69.99 -52.26
N GLU A 172 6.59 69.81 -52.65
CA GLU A 172 6.05 70.33 -53.93
C GLU A 172 6.22 71.85 -54.02
N GLU A 173 5.84 72.58 -52.96
CA GLU A 173 5.98 74.04 -52.90
C GLU A 173 7.46 74.47 -53.03
N GLN A 174 8.36 73.81 -52.31
CA GLN A 174 9.81 74.08 -52.40
C GLN A 174 10.35 73.83 -53.81
N LEU A 175 9.98 72.72 -54.45
CA LEU A 175 10.41 72.40 -55.82
C LEU A 175 9.87 73.42 -56.83
N SER A 176 8.61 73.83 -56.68
CA SER A 176 7.98 74.84 -57.54
C SER A 176 8.71 76.18 -57.46
N ASN A 177 9.06 76.61 -56.24
CA ASN A 177 9.86 77.81 -56.01
C ASN A 177 11.25 77.70 -56.65
N GLN A 178 11.93 76.56 -56.48
CA GLN A 178 13.25 76.31 -57.06
C GLN A 178 13.21 76.31 -58.60
N LEU A 179 12.22 75.64 -59.20
CA LEU A 179 11.98 75.64 -60.65
C LEU A 179 11.69 77.06 -61.17
N GLY A 180 10.91 77.85 -60.44
CA GLY A 180 10.65 79.25 -60.77
C GLY A 180 11.92 80.10 -60.79
N GLN A 181 12.84 79.88 -59.85
CA GLN A 181 14.16 80.53 -59.86
C GLN A 181 15.00 80.10 -61.08
N VAL A 182 15.04 78.80 -61.39
CA VAL A 182 15.77 78.28 -62.57
C VAL A 182 15.23 78.86 -63.88
N ARG A 183 13.91 78.92 -64.05
CA ARG A 183 13.26 79.50 -65.25
C ARG A 183 13.64 80.97 -65.42
N ARG A 184 13.52 81.78 -64.35
CA ARG A 184 13.93 83.19 -64.37
C ARG A 184 15.41 83.35 -64.73
N GLY A 185 16.27 82.45 -64.23
CA GLY A 185 17.70 82.42 -64.59
C GLY A 185 17.94 82.09 -66.07
N LEU A 186 17.25 81.10 -66.62
CA LEU A 186 17.32 80.75 -68.05
C LEU A 186 16.82 81.87 -68.96
N ASP A 187 15.70 82.51 -68.61
CA ASP A 187 15.14 83.64 -69.37
C ASP A 187 16.14 84.81 -69.43
N ALA A 188 16.81 85.14 -68.31
CA ALA A 188 17.84 86.17 -68.26
C ALA A 188 19.05 85.86 -69.17
N LEU A 189 19.45 84.58 -69.26
CA LEU A 189 20.54 84.15 -70.15
C LEU A 189 20.12 84.19 -71.63
N ASN A 190 18.88 83.81 -71.97
CA ASN A 190 18.37 83.84 -73.34
C ASN A 190 18.20 85.27 -73.89
N VAL A 191 17.78 86.23 -73.06
CA VAL A 191 17.68 87.66 -73.46
C VAL A 191 19.07 88.23 -73.82
N THR A 192 20.14 87.68 -73.24
CA THR A 192 21.52 88.10 -73.54
C THR A 192 22.03 87.57 -74.88
N GLN A 193 21.35 86.59 -75.52
CA GLN A 193 21.76 86.01 -76.82
C GLN A 193 21.12 86.66 -78.06
N THR A 194 20.21 87.64 -77.92
CA THR A 194 19.73 88.43 -79.08
C THR A 194 20.85 89.37 -79.57
N PRO A 195 21.46 89.16 -80.76
CA PRO A 195 22.60 89.97 -81.18
C PRO A 195 22.13 91.33 -81.71
N ASN A 196 22.70 92.35 -81.09
CA ASN A 196 22.81 93.72 -81.56
C ASN A 196 23.26 93.78 -83.03
N ARG A 197 22.32 93.99 -83.97
CA ARG A 197 22.65 94.46 -85.33
C ARG A 197 22.48 95.97 -85.34
N ILE A 198 23.62 96.63 -85.13
CA ILE A 198 23.80 98.07 -85.06
C ILE A 198 23.21 98.77 -86.28
N GLN A 199 22.42 99.79 -85.97
CA GLN A 199 21.91 100.86 -86.81
C GLN A 199 23.08 101.60 -87.50
N ASN A 200 23.06 101.77 -88.81
CA ASN A 200 23.82 102.84 -89.45
C ASN A 200 22.89 103.70 -90.32
N ASN A 201 22.93 104.97 -89.98
CA ASN A 201 22.05 106.09 -90.27
C ASN A 201 22.50 106.81 -91.56
N VAL A 202 21.59 107.22 -92.45
CA VAL A 202 21.73 108.42 -93.32
C VAL A 202 20.32 108.98 -93.64
N PRO A 203 20.09 110.32 -93.63
CA PRO A 203 18.76 110.93 -93.51
C PRO A 203 18.06 111.27 -94.85
N GLU A 204 16.77 111.64 -94.72
CA GLU A 204 15.76 112.03 -95.73
C GLU A 204 16.23 112.90 -96.92
N PRO A 205 15.44 112.94 -98.01
CA PRO A 205 14.59 114.11 -98.16
C PRO A 205 13.14 113.81 -98.61
N SER A 206 12.23 114.57 -98.01
CA SER A 206 11.04 115.20 -98.59
C SER A 206 10.75 114.95 -100.08
N ASN A 207 9.56 114.45 -100.43
CA ASN A 207 8.53 115.28 -101.11
C ASN A 207 7.27 114.50 -101.54
N SER A 208 6.12 115.12 -101.25
CA SER A 208 4.91 115.29 -102.09
C SER A 208 4.47 114.17 -103.06
N LEU A 209 3.27 113.62 -102.83
CA LEU A 209 2.03 113.93 -103.57
C LEU A 209 0.83 113.21 -102.94
#